data_AF-A0A482UXK9-F1
#
_entry.id   AF-A0A482UXK9-F1
#
_cell.length_a   1.000
_cell.length_b   1.000
_cell.length_c   1.000
_cell.angle_alpha   90.00
_cell.angle_beta   90.00
_cell.angle_gamma   90.00
#
_symmetry.space_group_name_H-M   'P 1'
#
loop_
_entity.id
_entity.type
_entity.pdbx_description
1 polymer ?
#
loop_
_entity_poly.entity_id
_entity_poly.type
_entity_poly.pdbx_seq_one_letter_code
_entity_poly.pdbx_strand_id
1 'polypeptide(L)' 'MYVYDSIYTTSIPLPYLGRILISDRAHLVFDFHQAIDGYNENALGASKIGTTLKGIGPAYGNKVLRNGLRVGTFGMHI' A
#
# COMPACT_ATOMS: atom_id res chain seq x y z
N MET A 1 3.81 7.01 4.39
CA MET A 1 4.16 8.31 5.02
C MET A 1 5.52 8.81 4.53
N TYR A 2 6.57 8.00 4.56
CA TYR A 2 7.95 8.37 4.20
C TYR A 2 8.22 8.96 2.79
N VAL A 3 7.43 8.61 1.77
CA VAL A 3 7.68 9.08 0.39
C VAL A 3 7.40 10.58 0.25
N TYR A 4 6.41 11.12 0.97
CA TYR A 4 6.05 12.54 0.90
C TYR A 4 7.10 13.45 1.55
N ASP A 5 7.68 13.02 2.67
CA ASP A 5 8.74 13.75 3.35
C ASP A 5 10.01 13.82 2.48
N SER A 6 10.27 12.78 1.68
CA SER A 6 11.40 12.76 0.74
C SER A 6 11.25 13.73 -0.44
N ILE A 7 10.04 14.12 -0.84
CA ILE A 7 9.80 15.08 -1.94
C ILE A 7 10.00 16.52 -1.45
N TYR A 8 9.81 16.78 -0.15
CA TYR A 8 10.15 18.07 0.45
C TYR A 8 11.64 18.23 0.74
N THR A 9 12.37 17.14 0.99
CA THR A 9 13.80 17.18 1.34
C THR A 9 14.74 17.16 0.14
N THR A 10 14.26 16.96 -1.10
CA THR A 10 15.07 17.16 -2.30
C THR A 10 15.50 18.62 -2.40
N SER A 11 16.69 18.87 -2.94
CA SER A 11 17.30 20.21 -3.10
C SER A 11 16.44 21.24 -3.85
N ILE A 12 15.34 20.79 -4.46
CA ILE A 12 14.27 21.61 -5.02
C ILE A 12 12.95 21.11 -4.38
N PRO A 13 12.32 21.88 -3.47
CA PRO A 13 11.02 21.51 -2.93
C PRO A 13 9.97 21.66 -4.05
N LEU A 14 9.47 20.53 -4.55
CA LEU A 14 8.38 20.53 -5.53
C LEU A 14 7.04 20.60 -4.79
N PRO A 15 6.25 21.68 -4.94
CA PRO A 15 4.94 21.76 -4.33
C PRO A 15 4.02 20.72 -4.99
N TYR A 16 3.73 19.64 -4.27
CA TYR A 16 2.81 18.59 -4.71
C TYR A 16 1.38 18.77 -4.19
N LEU A 17 1.17 19.69 -3.24
CA LEU A 17 -0.14 20.07 -2.73
C LEU A 17 -1.00 20.58 -3.89
N GLY A 18 -2.13 19.93 -4.16
CA GLY A 18 -3.02 20.24 -5.29
C GLY A 18 -2.63 19.60 -6.64
N ARG A 19 -1.54 18.82 -6.71
CA ARG A 19 -1.14 18.07 -7.92
C ARG A 19 -1.33 16.57 -7.80
N ILE A 20 -1.43 16.05 -6.58
CA ILE A 20 -1.67 14.63 -6.29
C ILE A 20 -3.11 14.48 -5.84
N LEU A 21 -3.88 13.70 -6.59
CA LEU A 21 -5.25 13.32 -6.26
C LEU A 21 -5.26 11.84 -5.89
N ILE A 22 -5.90 11.49 -4.78
CA ILE A 22 -6.07 10.11 -4.31
C ILE A 22 -7.56 9.79 -4.37
N SER A 23 -7.91 8.68 -5.02
CA SER A 23 -9.30 8.22 -5.05
C SER A 23 -9.74 7.67 -3.69
N ASP A 24 -10.94 8.05 -3.29
CA ASP A 24 -11.71 7.48 -2.18
C ASP A 24 -11.84 5.94 -2.24
N ARG A 25 -11.86 5.36 -3.43
CA ARG A 25 -12.02 3.91 -3.67
C ARG A 25 -10.70 3.14 -3.65
N ALA A 26 -9.56 3.83 -3.52
CA ALA A 26 -8.26 3.18 -3.42
C ALA A 26 -8.21 2.30 -2.16
N HIS A 27 -7.76 1.05 -2.32
CA HIS A 27 -7.54 0.15 -1.18
C HIS A 27 -6.20 0.44 -0.54
N LEU A 28 -6.16 0.35 0.79
CA LEU A 28 -4.97 0.64 1.56
C LEU A 28 -4.16 -0.64 1.77
N VAL A 29 -2.85 -0.53 1.54
CA VAL A 29 -1.89 -1.57 1.87
C VAL A 29 -1.31 -1.24 3.25
N PHE A 30 -1.68 -2.03 4.26
CA PHE A 30 -1.14 -1.93 5.61
C PHE A 30 0.09 -2.81 5.82
N ASP A 31 0.83 -2.54 6.91
CA ASP A 31 2.04 -3.27 7.29
C ASP A 31 1.77 -4.77 7.51
N PHE A 32 0.59 -5.13 8.02
CA PHE A 32 0.23 -6.53 8.18
C PHE A 32 0.10 -7.27 6.84
N HIS A 33 -0.26 -6.58 5.74
CA HIS A 33 -0.26 -7.23 4.43
C HIS A 33 1.16 -7.63 4.02
N GLN A 34 2.17 -6.81 4.32
CA GLN A 34 3.57 -7.14 4.05
C GLN A 34 4.03 -8.32 4.89
N ALA A 35 3.67 -8.34 6.18
CA ALA A 35 3.98 -9.45 7.07
C ALA A 35 3.37 -10.78 6.59
N ILE A 36 2.11 -10.76 6.14
CA ILE A 36 1.43 -11.94 5.59
C ILE A 36 2.07 -12.40 4.28
N ASP A 37 2.47 -11.46 3.40
CA ASP A 37 3.15 -11.77 2.14
C ASP A 37 4.46 -12.53 2.40
N GLY A 38 5.28 -12.02 3.31
CA GLY A 38 6.52 -12.69 3.71
C GLY A 38 6.31 -14.00 4.44
N TYR A 39 5.29 -14.11 5.28
CA TYR A 39 4.95 -15.37 5.92
C TYR A 39 4.55 -16.43 4.88
N ASN A 40 3.65 -16.10 3.95
CA ASN A 40 3.20 -17.02 2.91
C ASN A 40 4.35 -17.47 2.01
N GLU A 41 5.23 -16.54 1.64
CA GLU A 41 6.39 -16.85 0.83
C GLU A 41 7.41 -17.74 1.55
N ASN A 42 7.58 -17.56 2.87
CA ASN A 42 8.41 -18.44 3.68
C ASN A 42 7.76 -19.81 3.88
N ALA A 43 6.44 -19.87 4.08
CA ALA A 43 5.68 -21.10 4.23
C ALA A 43 5.73 -21.99 2.97
N LEU A 44 5.84 -21.38 1.79
CA LEU A 44 6.00 -22.09 0.52
C LEU A 44 7.38 -22.74 0.33
N GLY A 45 8.37 -22.42 1.17
CA GLY A 45 9.65 -23.14 1.21
C GLY A 45 10.41 -23.10 -0.12
N ALA A 46 10.55 -24.25 -0.80
CA ALA A 46 11.19 -24.35 -2.11
C ALA A 46 10.28 -23.92 -3.29
N SER A 47 8.97 -23.79 -3.04
CA SER A 47 7.96 -23.40 -4.04
C SER A 47 7.59 -21.92 -3.93
N LYS A 48 8.54 -21.06 -3.54
CA LYS A 48 8.31 -19.61 -3.47
C LYS A 48 7.92 -19.08 -4.84
N ILE A 49 7.05 -18.07 -4.83
CA ILE A 49 6.61 -17.39 -6.05
C ILE A 49 7.65 -16.35 -6.48
N GLY A 50 8.39 -15.75 -5.54
CA GLY A 50 9.27 -14.62 -5.79
C GLY A 50 8.51 -13.29 -5.70
N THR A 51 7.72 -13.08 -4.65
CA THR A 51 6.98 -11.83 -4.48
C THR A 51 7.92 -10.68 -4.10
N THR A 52 7.43 -9.44 -4.23
CA THR A 52 8.18 -8.26 -3.80
C THR A 52 8.13 -8.04 -2.29
N LEU A 53 7.38 -8.87 -1.53
CA LEU A 53 7.18 -8.77 -0.09
C LEU A 53 6.54 -7.44 0.36
N LYS A 54 5.84 -6.78 -0.55
CA LYS A 54 5.19 -5.48 -0.30
C LYS A 54 3.71 -5.60 0.09
N GLY A 55 3.19 -6.82 0.25
CA GLY A 55 1.81 -7.01 0.69
C GLY A 55 0.76 -6.77 -0.40
N ILE A 56 1.17 -6.75 -1.67
CA ILE A 56 0.28 -6.49 -2.80
C ILE A 56 -0.74 -7.61 -2.96
N GLY A 57 -0.30 -8.87 -2.93
CA GLY A 57 -1.18 -10.04 -3.01
C GLY A 57 -2.24 -10.05 -1.90
N PRO A 58 -1.85 -9.99 -0.61
CA PRO A 58 -2.79 -9.92 0.50
C PRO A 58 -3.76 -8.74 0.44
N ALA A 59 -3.30 -7.55 0.04
CA ALA A 59 -4.16 -6.37 -0.09
C ALA A 59 -5.21 -6.54 -1.21
N TYR A 60 -4.84 -7.12 -2.36
CA TYR A 60 -5.79 -7.44 -3.42
C TYR A 60 -6.74 -8.58 -3.03
N GLY A 61 -6.27 -9.57 -2.28
CA GLY A 61 -7.12 -10.59 -1.67
C GLY A 61 -8.22 -9.97 -0.82
N ASN A 62 -7.84 -9.00 0.03
CA ASN A 62 -8.80 -8.27 0.85
C ASN A 62 -9.78 -7.40 0.04
N LYS A 63 -9.33 -6.84 -1.08
CA LYS A 63 -10.23 -6.16 -2.04
C LYS A 63 -11.29 -7.10 -2.61
N VAL A 64 -10.91 -8.32 -3.01
CA VAL A 64 -11.82 -9.33 -3.57
C VAL A 64 -12.79 -9.86 -2.51
N LEU A 65 -12.30 -10.11 -1.30
CA LEU A 65 -13.09 -10.55 -0.15
C LEU A 65 -13.98 -9.44 0.43
N ARG A 66 -13.83 -8.19 -0.05
CA ARG A 66 -14.58 -7.00 0.40
C ARG A 66 -14.39 -6.67 1.89
N ASN A 67 -13.31 -7.16 2.50
CA ASN A 67 -12.92 -6.88 3.89
C ASN A 67 -11.78 -5.84 3.97
N GLY A 68 -11.21 -5.43 2.83
CA GLY A 68 -10.15 -4.43 2.77
C GLY A 68 -10.65 -3.01 3.02
N LEU A 69 -9.90 -2.24 3.82
CA LEU A 69 -10.18 -0.82 4.05
C LEU A 69 -9.77 0.03 2.83
N ARG A 70 -10.55 1.07 2.58
CA ARG A 70 -10.33 2.04 1.51
C ARG A 70 -10.07 3.42 2.09
N VAL A 71 -9.46 4.30 1.31
CA VAL A 71 -9.21 5.69 1.70
C VAL A 71 -10.49 6.38 2.17
N GLY A 72 -11.60 6.18 1.46
CA GLY A 72 -12.90 6.74 1.82
C GLY A 72 -13.49 6.23 3.14
N THR A 73 -12.99 5.11 3.69
CA THR A 73 -13.44 4.62 5.00
C THR A 73 -13.08 5.58 6.14
N PHE A 74 -12.02 6.37 5.95
CA PHE A 74 -11.55 7.35 6.93
C PHE A 74 -12.17 8.74 6.71
N GLY A 75 -13.19 8.87 5.84
CA GLY A 75 -13.78 10.16 5.49
C GLY A 75 -12.81 11.08 4.73
N MET A 76 -11.70 10.53 4.22
CA MET A 76 -10.71 11.28 3.46
C MET A 76 -11.22 11.43 2.03
N HIS A 77 -11.97 12.50 1.82
CA HIS A 77 -12.41 12.99 0.52
C HIS A 77 -11.49 14.14 0.12
N ILE A 78 -10.94 14.07 -1.10
CA ILE A 78 -10.17 15.15 -1.74
C ILE A 78 -11.04 15.74 -2.83
#